data_AF-A0A3C0S470-F1
#
_entry.id   AF-A0A3C0S470-F1
#
_cell.length_a   1.000
_cell.length_b   1.000
_cell.length_c   1.000
_cell.angle_alpha   90.00
_cell.angle_beta   90.00
_cell.angle_gamma   90.00
#
_symmetry.space_group_name_H-M   'P 1'
#
loop_
_entity.id
_entity.type
_entity.pdbx_description
1 polymer ?
#
loop_
_entity_poly.entity_id
_entity_poly.type
_entity_poly.pdbx_seq_one_letter_code
_entity_poly.pdbx_strand_id
1 'polypeptide(L)'
;MKTRNIRFFFLLSTILLGFLSSCKKDNEEIPALAKPQIGTLEIGSGNNKTVQAGSDLHLEGEIVAEALIAKIEIEVHQEGGGQYKFTKAYTDGKYIGV
;
A
#
# COMPACT_ATOMS: atom_id res chain seq x y z
N MET A 1 -51.85 10.30 43.19
CA MET A 1 -50.84 10.57 42.14
C MET A 1 -49.83 9.42 42.15
N LYS A 2 -49.89 8.53 41.14
CA LYS A 2 -49.09 7.29 41.08
C LYS A 2 -47.68 7.66 40.58
N THR A 3 -46.66 7.53 41.42
CA THR A 3 -45.25 7.79 41.10
C THR A 3 -44.76 6.77 40.07
N ARG A 4 -45.08 7.01 38.80
CA ARG A 4 -44.61 6.23 37.65
C ARG A 4 -43.09 6.28 37.62
N ASN A 5 -42.46 5.10 37.68
CA ASN A 5 -41.12 4.62 37.29
C ASN A 5 -40.15 5.59 36.54
N ILE A 6 -40.08 6.86 36.92
CA ILE A 6 -39.25 7.91 36.29
C ILE A 6 -37.77 7.64 36.53
N ARG A 7 -37.43 7.02 37.67
CA ARG A 7 -36.06 6.61 37.99
C ARG A 7 -35.54 5.53 37.04
N PHE A 8 -36.40 4.62 36.59
CA PHE A 8 -36.04 3.57 35.63
C PHE A 8 -35.82 4.15 34.23
N PHE A 9 -36.64 5.12 33.84
CA PHE A 9 -36.48 5.82 32.56
C PHE A 9 -35.20 6.68 32.50
N PHE A 10 -34.85 7.31 33.62
CA PHE A 10 -33.59 8.06 33.75
C PHE A 10 -32.36 7.15 33.68
N LEU A 11 -32.43 5.94 34.26
CA LEU A 11 -31.34 4.96 34.25
C LEU A 11 -31.12 4.33 32.87
N LEU A 12 -32.19 4.13 32.10
CA LEU A 12 -32.11 3.56 30.75
C LEU A 12 -31.57 4.58 29.73
N SER A 13 -31.82 5.87 29.95
CA SER A 13 -31.33 6.96 29.10
C SER A 13 -29.81 7.16 29.21
N THR A 14 -29.23 7.05 30.41
CA THR A 14 -27.78 7.16 30.62
C THR A 14 -26.97 6.01 30.04
N ILE A 15 -27.55 4.80 29.95
CA ILE A 15 -26.91 3.64 29.31
C ILE A 15 -26.84 3.81 27.79
N LEU A 16 -27.86 4.39 27.16
CA LEU A 16 -27.91 4.57 25.70
C LEU A 16 -26.90 5.62 25.20
N LEU A 17 -26.61 6.64 26.00
CA LEU A 17 -25.64 7.70 25.68
C LEU A 17 -24.17 7.22 25.74
N GLY A 18 -23.90 6.11 26.43
CA GLY A 18 -22.55 5.53 26.55
C GLY A 18 -22.04 4.81 25.29
N PHE A 19 -22.95 4.40 24.39
CA PHE A 19 -22.59 3.68 23.15
C PHE A 19 -22.27 4.60 21.97
N LEU A 20 -22.46 5.91 22.11
CA LEU A 20 -22.08 6.90 21.08
C LEU A 20 -20.66 7.46 21.29
N SER A 21 -19.83 6.82 22.12
CA SER A 21 -18.39 7.06 22.10
C SER A 21 -17.84 6.49 20.79
N SER A 22 -18.00 7.28 19.73
CA SER A 22 -17.33 7.11 18.46
C SER A 22 -15.85 6.89 18.77
N CYS A 23 -15.30 5.77 18.29
CA CYS A 23 -13.87 5.61 18.15
C CYS A 23 -13.34 6.95 17.63
N LYS A 24 -12.52 7.60 18.44
CA LYS A 24 -11.71 8.69 17.96
C LYS A 24 -10.98 8.09 16.76
N LYS A 25 -11.05 8.76 15.61
CA LYS A 25 -9.94 8.60 14.65
C LYS A 25 -8.77 9.23 15.37
N ASP A 26 -8.20 8.46 16.30
CA ASP A 26 -6.88 8.71 16.80
C ASP A 26 -6.08 8.75 15.50
N ASN A 27 -5.61 9.94 15.17
CA ASN A 27 -4.61 10.16 14.16
C ASN A 27 -3.33 9.58 14.76
N GLU A 28 -3.37 8.28 15.04
CA GLU A 28 -2.24 7.42 15.32
C GLU A 28 -1.30 7.76 14.19
N GLU A 29 -0.23 8.47 14.54
CA GLU A 29 0.90 8.68 13.67
C GLU A 29 1.36 7.28 13.31
N ILE A 30 0.86 6.76 12.19
CA ILE A 30 1.25 5.45 11.68
C ILE A 30 2.77 5.54 11.65
N PRO A 31 3.48 4.68 12.40
CA PRO A 31 4.93 4.72 12.43
C PRO A 31 5.38 4.79 10.99
N ALA A 32 6.25 5.75 10.64
CA ALA A 32 6.71 5.89 9.27
C ALA A 32 7.38 4.59 8.86
N LEU A 33 6.62 3.71 8.20
CA LEU A 33 7.09 2.41 7.76
C LEU A 33 8.19 2.65 6.73
N ALA A 34 9.21 1.79 6.74
CA ALA A 34 10.29 1.93 5.80
C ALA A 34 9.75 1.84 4.37
N LYS A 35 10.24 2.73 3.51
CA LYS A 35 9.95 2.66 2.06
C LYS A 35 10.43 1.30 1.50
N PRO A 36 9.73 0.74 0.49
CA PRO A 36 10.17 -0.48 -0.17
C PRO A 36 11.62 -0.36 -0.65
N GLN A 37 12.39 -1.42 -0.46
CA GLN A 37 13.76 -1.54 -0.92
C GLN A 37 13.82 -2.51 -2.08
N ILE A 38 14.51 -2.12 -3.15
CA ILE A 38 14.87 -3.01 -4.24
C ILE A 38 16.20 -3.66 -3.86
N GLY A 39 16.21 -4.98 -3.73
CA GLY A 39 17.39 -5.77 -3.44
C GLY A 39 18.18 -6.06 -4.71
N THR A 40 18.54 -7.33 -4.89
CA THR A 40 19.22 -7.78 -6.12
C THR A 40 18.32 -7.53 -7.33
N LEU A 41 18.92 -6.97 -8.39
CA LEU A 41 18.28 -6.76 -9.70
C LEU A 41 19.16 -7.37 -10.79
N GLU A 42 18.60 -8.33 -11.50
CA GLU A 42 19.14 -8.92 -12.72
C GLU A 42 18.56 -8.21 -13.95
N ILE A 43 19.46 -7.79 -14.85
CA ILE A 43 19.11 -7.17 -16.13
C ILE A 43 19.74 -7.98 -17.26
N GLY A 44 18.90 -8.56 -18.11
CA GLY A 44 19.35 -9.49 -19.15
C GLY A 44 19.77 -10.83 -18.57
N SER A 45 19.93 -11.84 -19.43
CA SER A 45 20.28 -13.20 -19.01
C SER A 45 21.60 -13.23 -18.24
N GLY A 46 21.58 -13.78 -17.03
CA GLY A 46 22.76 -13.87 -16.16
C GLY A 46 23.27 -12.51 -15.72
N ASN A 47 22.39 -11.50 -15.65
CA ASN A 47 22.72 -10.12 -15.31
C ASN A 47 23.82 -9.49 -16.19
N ASN A 48 23.85 -9.85 -17.48
CA ASN A 48 24.84 -9.33 -18.43
C ASN A 48 24.62 -7.86 -18.82
N LYS A 49 23.50 -7.26 -18.39
CA LYS A 49 23.09 -5.86 -18.63
C LYS A 49 22.94 -5.50 -20.11
N THR A 50 22.69 -6.50 -20.94
CA THR A 50 22.49 -6.33 -22.38
C THR A 50 21.25 -7.08 -22.83
N VAL A 51 20.57 -6.54 -23.84
CA VAL A 51 19.44 -7.19 -24.49
C VAL A 51 19.51 -6.86 -25.98
N GLN A 52 19.14 -7.82 -26.82
CA GLN A 52 19.07 -7.62 -28.26
C GLN A 52 17.67 -7.17 -28.69
N ALA A 53 17.59 -6.18 -29.56
CA ALA A 53 16.31 -5.74 -30.12
C ALA A 53 15.59 -6.91 -30.83
N GLY A 54 14.30 -7.07 -30.55
CA GLY A 54 13.49 -8.19 -31.04
C GLY A 54 13.59 -9.47 -30.21
N SER A 55 14.42 -9.49 -29.16
CA SER A 55 14.45 -10.56 -28.15
C SER A 55 13.71 -10.15 -26.88
N ASP A 56 13.42 -11.12 -26.03
CA ASP A 56 12.80 -10.87 -24.72
C ASP A 56 13.78 -10.19 -23.77
N LEU A 57 13.30 -9.13 -23.10
CA LEU A 57 14.02 -8.48 -22.01
C LEU A 57 13.72 -9.21 -20.69
N HIS A 58 14.71 -9.93 -20.17
CA HIS A 58 14.64 -10.56 -18.86
C HIS A 58 14.99 -9.55 -17.75
N LEU A 59 14.09 -9.40 -16.79
CA LEU A 59 14.27 -8.61 -15.57
C LEU A 59 13.80 -9.45 -14.39
N GLU A 60 14.67 -9.61 -13.40
CA GLU A 60 14.36 -10.31 -12.15
C GLU A 60 14.86 -9.49 -10.99
N GLY A 61 14.11 -9.42 -9.90
CA GLY A 61 14.59 -8.76 -8.70
C GLY A 61 13.74 -9.01 -7.47
N GLU A 62 14.33 -8.70 -6.33
CA GLU A 62 13.71 -8.82 -5.02
C GLU A 62 13.23 -7.44 -4.54
N ILE A 63 12.00 -7.37 -4.03
CA ILE A 63 11.46 -6.16 -3.40
C ILE A 63 11.06 -6.51 -1.97
N VAL A 64 11.69 -5.85 -1.00
CA VAL A 64 11.38 -6.00 0.42
C VAL A 64 10.59 -4.78 0.88
N ALA A 65 9.42 -4.99 1.45
CA ALA A 65 8.58 -3.92 1.98
C ALA A 65 8.00 -4.31 3.35
N GLU A 66 8.00 -3.38 4.30
CA GLU A 66 7.35 -3.55 5.60
C GLU A 66 5.82 -3.45 5.51
N ALA A 67 5.34 -2.80 4.44
CA ALA A 67 3.93 -2.57 4.16
C ALA A 67 3.52 -3.21 2.82
N LEU A 68 2.21 -3.21 2.56
CA LEU A 68 1.65 -3.62 1.29
C LEU A 68 2.17 -2.70 0.17
N ILE A 69 2.73 -3.31 -0.88
CA ILE A 69 3.15 -2.59 -2.08
C ILE A 69 1.89 -2.16 -2.83
N ALA A 70 1.79 -0.89 -3.25
CA ALA A 70 0.63 -0.39 -4.01
C ALA A 70 0.84 -0.42 -5.53
N LYS A 71 2.10 -0.33 -5.99
CA LYS A 71 2.47 -0.32 -7.41
C LYS A 71 3.92 -0.74 -7.56
N ILE A 72 4.20 -1.55 -8.59
CA ILE A 72 5.56 -1.78 -9.11
C ILE A 72 5.62 -1.16 -10.50
N GLU A 73 6.66 -0.38 -10.80
CA GLU A 73 6.82 0.28 -12.09
C GLU A 73 8.21 0.01 -12.64
N ILE A 74 8.27 -0.43 -13.89
CA ILE A 74 9.52 -0.59 -14.65
C ILE A 74 9.57 0.55 -15.66
N GLU A 75 10.61 1.36 -15.59
CA GLU A 75 10.90 2.42 -16.54
C GLU A 75 12.23 2.13 -17.26
N VAL A 76 12.20 2.20 -18.59
CA VAL A 76 13.40 2.19 -19.44
C VAL A 76 13.43 3.51 -20.19
N HIS A 77 14.47 4.30 -20.01
CA HIS A 77 14.67 5.55 -20.73
C HIS A 77 16.05 5.58 -21.37
N GLN A 78 16.18 6.33 -22.46
CA GLN A 78 17.46 6.55 -23.10
C GLN A 78 18.30 7.54 -22.27
N GLU A 79 19.52 7.16 -21.91
CA GLU A 79 20.48 8.06 -21.28
C GLU A 79 20.78 9.28 -22.17
N GLY A 80 21.17 10.39 -21.54
CA GLY A 80 21.49 11.64 -22.26
C GLY A 80 20.26 12.43 -22.73
N GLY A 81 19.07 12.13 -22.21
CA GLY A 81 17.85 12.90 -22.51
C GLY A 81 17.24 12.57 -23.87
N GLY A 82 17.47 11.35 -24.37
CA GLY A 82 16.81 10.85 -25.56
C GLY A 82 15.28 10.81 -25.40
N GLN A 83 14.57 10.73 -26.53
CA GLN A 83 13.10 10.75 -26.55
C GLN A 83 12.48 9.38 -26.23
N TYR A 84 13.28 8.31 -26.27
CA TYR A 84 12.77 6.98 -26.00
C TYR A 84 12.52 6.78 -24.50
N LYS A 85 11.27 6.45 -24.17
CA LYS A 85 10.82 6.06 -22.84
C LYS A 85 9.79 4.93 -22.95
N PHE A 86 9.98 3.90 -22.15
CA PHE A 86 9.04 2.81 -21.95
C PHE A 86 8.71 2.74 -20.45
N THR A 87 7.43 2.57 -20.13
CA THR A 87 6.97 2.42 -18.75
C THR A 87 5.94 1.31 -18.69
N LYS A 88 6.08 0.42 -17.71
CA LYS A 88 5.12 -0.63 -17.40
C LYS A 88 4.80 -0.61 -15.92
N ALA A 89 3.53 -0.40 -15.58
CA ALA A 89 3.03 -0.47 -14.21
C ALA A 89 2.34 -1.81 -13.94
N TYR A 90 2.55 -2.34 -12.74
CA TYR A 90 1.90 -3.51 -12.17
C TYR A 90 1.13 -3.10 -10.93
N THR A 91 -0.19 -3.28 -10.99
CA THR A 91 -1.14 -2.92 -9.93
C THR A 91 -2.13 -4.05 -9.64
N ASP A 92 -1.97 -5.21 -10.29
CA ASP A 92 -2.84 -6.36 -10.07
C ASP A 92 -2.49 -7.03 -8.73
N GLY A 93 -3.49 -7.56 -8.02
CA GLY A 93 -3.31 -8.14 -6.69
C GLY A 93 -2.37 -9.33 -6.60
N LYS A 94 -1.97 -9.91 -7.73
CA LYS A 94 -0.87 -10.88 -7.79
C LYS A 94 0.50 -10.25 -7.43
N TYR A 95 0.67 -8.96 -7.71
CA TYR A 95 1.94 -8.21 -7.60
C TYR A 95 1.94 -7.18 -6.47
N ILE A 96 0.76 -6.90 -5.89
CA ILE A 96 0.55 -5.92 -4.84
C ILE A 96 -0.16 -6.61 -3.68
N GLY A 97 0.09 -6.17 -2.45
CA GLY A 97 -0.48 -6.82 -1.26
C GLY A 97 -1.95 -6.45 -1.08
N VAL A 98 -2.87 -7.15 -1.74
CA VAL A 98 -4.34 -6.98 -1.60
C VAL A 98 -5.05 -8.31 -1.38
#